data_AF-A0A643C8I9-F1
#
_entry.id   AF-A0A643C8I9-F1
#
_cell.length_a   1.000
_cell.length_b   1.000
_cell.length_c   1.000
_cell.angle_alpha   90.00
_cell.angle_beta   90.00
_cell.angle_gamma   90.00
#
_symmetry.space_group_name_H-M   'P 1'
#
loop_
_entity.id
_entity.type
_entity.pdbx_description
1 polymer ?
#
loop_
_entity_poly.entity_id
_entity_poly.type
_entity_poly.pdbx_seq_one_letter_code
_entity_poly.pdbx_strand_id
1 'polypeptide(L)'
;MYWYRQDPGFGLRLIYYSTSTRITEKGDVPEGYRVSRNELEYFPLTLGSASINQTSVYLCASSESTVLQGCFLSAQKEGQTKE
;
A
#
# COMPACT_ATOMS: atom_id res chain seq x y z
N MET A 1 0.12 10.01 4.63
CA MET A 1 -0.35 8.62 4.47
C MET A 1 0.13 8.07 3.15
N TYR A 2 0.31 6.76 3.10
CA TYR A 2 1.02 6.05 2.05
C TYR A 2 0.24 4.79 1.70
N TRP A 3 0.17 4.47 0.42
CA TRP A 3 -0.35 3.21 -0.09
C TRP A 3 0.77 2.41 -0.72
N TYR A 4 0.88 1.16 -0.29
CA TYR A 4 1.83 0.20 -0.82
C TYR A 4 1.09 -1.01 -1.35
N ARG A 5 1.73 -1.68 -2.31
CA ARG A 5 1.42 -3.06 -2.67
C ARG A 5 2.61 -3.96 -2.43
N GLN A 6 2.33 -5.20 -2.03
CA GLN A 6 3.32 -6.24 -1.83
C GLN A 6 2.97 -7.44 -2.68
N ASP A 7 3.79 -7.70 -3.69
CA ASP A 7 3.68 -8.88 -4.54
C ASP A 7 4.65 -9.96 -4.05
N PRO A 8 4.34 -11.26 -4.25
CA PRO A 8 5.25 -12.34 -3.91
C PRO A 8 6.63 -12.16 -4.54
N GLY A 9 7.69 -12.28 -3.73
CA GLY A 9 9.08 -12.13 -4.18
C GLY A 9 9.54 -10.68 -4.37
N PHE A 10 8.66 -9.69 -4.17
CA PHE A 10 9.02 -8.27 -4.18
C PHE A 10 8.93 -7.68 -2.78
N GLY A 11 9.78 -6.68 -2.52
CA GLY A 11 9.58 -5.79 -1.39
C GLY A 11 8.29 -4.96 -1.55
N LEU A 12 8.03 -4.11 -0.57
CA LEU A 12 6.99 -3.10 -0.70
C LEU A 12 7.29 -2.19 -1.88
N ARG A 13 6.26 -1.91 -2.68
CA ARG A 13 6.32 -0.90 -3.75
C ARG A 13 5.27 0.15 -3.50
N LEU A 14 5.68 1.40 -3.56
CA LEU A 14 4.82 2.54 -3.27
C LEU A 14 3.88 2.77 -4.46
N ILE A 15 2.59 2.90 -4.18
CA ILE A 15 1.57 3.22 -5.19
C ILE A 15 1.39 4.74 -5.24
N TYR A 16 1.02 5.33 -4.10
CA TYR A 16 0.83 6.78 -3.91
C TYR A 16 1.12 7.17 -2.47
N TYR A 17 1.45 8.44 -2.25
CA TYR A 17 1.48 9.03 -0.93
C TYR A 17 0.91 10.44 -0.91
N SER A 18 0.70 10.96 0.30
CA SER A 18 0.17 12.29 0.53
C SER A 18 0.64 12.80 1.89
N THR A 19 1.19 14.01 1.90
CA THR A 19 1.71 14.68 3.10
C THR A 19 0.72 15.70 3.67
N SER A 20 -0.22 16.19 2.87
CA SER A 20 -1.24 17.17 3.27
C SER A 20 -2.50 17.05 2.42
N THR A 21 -3.56 17.76 2.83
CA THR A 21 -4.80 17.84 2.07
C THR A 21 -4.55 18.38 0.66
N ARG A 22 -5.27 17.82 -0.32
CA ARG A 22 -5.21 18.12 -1.76
C ARG A 22 -3.85 17.86 -2.42
N ILE A 23 -2.87 17.35 -1.68
CA ILE A 23 -1.56 16.95 -2.21
C ILE A 23 -1.55 15.43 -2.32
N THR A 24 -1.20 14.94 -3.51
CA THR A 24 -1.05 13.51 -3.80
C THR A 24 0.15 13.33 -4.71
N GLU A 25 1.01 12.39 -4.37
CA GLU A 25 2.25 12.13 -5.08
C GLU A 25 2.29 10.67 -5.53
N LYS A 26 2.82 10.45 -6.74
CA LYS A 26 2.96 9.12 -7.32
C LYS A 26 4.15 8.39 -6.71
N GLY A 27 4.00 7.08 -6.52
CA GLY A 27 5.09 6.19 -6.14
C GLY A 27 5.73 5.47 -7.33
N ASP A 28 6.24 4.29 -7.06
CA ASP A 28 6.91 3.41 -8.04
C ASP A 28 5.94 2.78 -9.04
N VAL A 29 4.71 2.48 -8.60
CA VAL A 29 3.69 1.74 -9.37
C VAL A 29 2.29 2.39 -9.30
N PRO A 30 2.13 3.65 -9.75
CA PRO A 30 0.88 4.39 -9.66
C PRO A 30 -0.16 4.00 -10.74
N GLU A 31 0.24 3.31 -11.81
CA GLU A 31 -0.62 3.03 -12.96
C GLU A 31 -1.82 2.15 -12.61
N GLY A 32 -3.00 2.54 -13.11
CA GLY A 32 -4.26 1.82 -12.85
C GLY A 32 -4.89 2.12 -11.49
N TYR A 33 -4.27 2.99 -10.68
CA TYR A 33 -4.79 3.43 -9.39
C TYR A 33 -5.12 4.92 -9.40
N ARG A 34 -6.11 5.29 -8.58
CA ARG A 34 -6.48 6.69 -8.32
C ARG A 34 -6.55 6.91 -6.82
N VAL A 35 -6.16 8.10 -6.37
CA VAL A 35 -6.27 8.51 -4.96
C VAL A 35 -6.95 9.86 -4.86
N SER A 36 -7.47 10.17 -3.68
CA SER A 36 -7.94 11.51 -3.35
C SER A 36 -7.53 11.87 -1.92
N ARG A 37 -7.38 13.17 -1.64
CA ARG A 37 -7.04 13.67 -0.31
C ARG A 37 -7.82 14.92 0.03
N ASN A 38 -9.13 14.79 0.18
CA ASN A 38 -9.97 15.95 0.52
C ASN A 38 -9.82 16.34 2.01
N GLU A 39 -9.64 15.34 2.87
CA GLU A 39 -9.50 15.46 4.33
C GLU A 39 -8.17 14.85 4.78
N LEU A 40 -7.66 15.25 5.95
CA LEU A 40 -6.36 14.78 6.42
C LEU A 40 -6.45 13.35 6.96
N GLU A 41 -7.61 12.92 7.43
CA GLU A 41 -7.84 11.62 8.04
C GLU A 41 -8.01 10.52 7.00
N TYR A 42 -8.50 10.87 5.80
CA TYR A 42 -8.86 9.91 4.76
C TYR A 42 -7.93 10.00 3.56
N PHE A 43 -7.42 8.86 3.13
CA PHE A 43 -6.65 8.74 1.90
C PHE A 43 -7.08 7.47 1.16
N PRO A 44 -8.24 7.47 0.49
CA PRO A 44 -8.72 6.28 -0.21
C PRO A 44 -7.89 5.97 -1.46
N LEU A 45 -7.60 4.68 -1.66
CA LEU A 45 -7.11 4.13 -2.92
C LEU A 45 -8.28 3.55 -3.71
N THR A 46 -8.47 4.01 -4.94
CA THR A 46 -9.56 3.60 -5.82
C THR A 46 -8.99 2.87 -7.03
N LEU A 47 -9.52 1.68 -7.30
CA LEU A 47 -9.31 0.93 -8.53
C LEU A 47 -10.55 1.12 -9.39
N GLY A 48 -10.41 1.76 -10.57
CA GLY A 48 -11.54 1.99 -11.47
C GLY A 48 -12.14 0.70 -12.04
N SER A 49 -11.28 -0.31 -12.23
CA SER A 49 -11.65 -1.70 -12.53
C SER A 49 -10.57 -2.59 -11.92
N ALA A 50 -10.97 -3.72 -11.35
CA ALA A 50 -10.03 -4.69 -10.81
C ALA A 50 -9.49 -5.58 -11.93
N SER A 51 -8.17 -5.68 -12.03
CA SER A 51 -7.46 -6.56 -12.97
C SER A 51 -6.64 -7.61 -12.23
N ILE A 52 -6.40 -8.76 -12.88
CA ILE A 52 -5.51 -9.81 -12.34
C ILE A 52 -4.10 -9.28 -12.04
N ASN A 53 -3.62 -8.28 -12.80
CA ASN A 53 -2.32 -7.62 -12.60
C ASN A 53 -2.27 -6.77 -11.31
N GLN A 54 -3.42 -6.55 -10.68
CA GLN A 54 -3.59 -5.84 -9.41
C GLN A 54 -3.85 -6.81 -8.25
N THR A 55 -3.71 -8.13 -8.45
CA THR A 55 -3.73 -9.11 -7.37
C THR A 55 -2.50 -8.93 -6.49
N SER A 56 -2.68 -8.41 -5.28
CA SER A 56 -1.59 -8.06 -4.37
C SER A 56 -2.10 -7.89 -2.94
N VAL A 57 -1.19 -7.88 -1.96
CA VAL A 57 -1.49 -7.38 -0.62
C VAL A 57 -1.35 -5.86 -0.62
N TYR A 58 -2.41 -5.16 -0.22
CA TYR A 58 -2.42 -3.70 -0.14
C TYR A 58 -2.27 -3.24 1.31
N LEU A 59 -1.37 -2.30 1.53
CA LEU A 59 -1.05 -1.77 2.86
C LEU A 59 -1.18 -0.26 2.86
N CYS A 60 -1.84 0.26 3.90
CA CYS A 60 -1.90 1.69 4.18
C CYS A 60 -1.06 2.01 5.41
N ALA A 61 -0.35 3.14 5.37
CA ALA A 61 0.40 3.65 6.50
C ALA A 61 0.23 5.14 6.69
N SER A 62 0.32 5.61 7.94
CA SER A 62 0.31 7.03 8.27
C SER A 62 1.62 7.71 7.85
N SER A 63 2.75 7.00 7.98
CA SER A 63 4.12 7.45 7.68
C SER A 63 4.94 6.37 6.97
N GLU A 64 6.09 6.75 6.40
CA GLU A 64 7.02 5.80 5.77
C GLU A 64 7.55 4.75 6.78
N SER A 65 7.94 5.18 7.97
CA SER A 65 8.49 4.31 9.03
C SER A 65 7.49 3.28 9.55
N THR A 66 6.20 3.62 9.62
CA THR A 66 5.17 2.71 10.15
C THR A 66 4.96 1.46 9.30
N VAL A 67 5.23 1.53 7.99
CA VAL A 67 5.00 0.39 7.09
C VAL A 67 6.14 -0.64 7.16
N LEU A 68 7.37 -0.18 7.38
CA LEU A 68 8.53 -1.07 7.58
C LEU A 68 8.33 -1.99 8.79
N GLN A 69 7.73 -1.47 9.86
CA GLN A 69 7.47 -2.21 11.09
C GLN A 69 6.45 -3.36 10.88
N GLY A 70 5.45 -3.18 10.00
CA GLY A 70 4.47 -4.21 9.66
C GLY A 70 5.04 -5.32 8.77
N CYS A 71 5.98 -4.99 7.87
CA CYS A 71 6.64 -5.99 7.01
C CYS A 71 7.51 -6.97 7.80
N PHE A 72 8.23 -6.50 8.82
CA PHE A 72 9.00 -7.37 9.70
C PHE A 72 8.11 -8.42 10.40
N LEU A 73 6.87 -8.05 10.77
CA LEU A 73 5.93 -8.96 11.41
C LEU A 73 5.30 -9.95 10.42
N SER A 74 5.04 -9.54 9.18
CA SER A 74 4.50 -10.44 8.15
C SER A 74 5.49 -11.51 7.71
N ALA A 75 6.79 -11.21 7.71
CA ALA A 75 7.85 -12.18 7.41
C ALA A 75 8.01 -13.26 8.50
N GLN A 76 7.53 -13.01 9.72
CA GLN A 76 7.60 -13.98 10.82
C GLN A 76 6.43 -14.97 10.87
N LYS A 77 5.46 -14.87 9.95
CA LYS A 77 4.37 -15.85 9.84
C LYS A 77 4.76 -17.00 8.89
N GLU A 78 5.87 -17.65 9.16
CA GLU A 78 6.16 -18.97 8.58
C GLU A 78 5.56 -20.08 9.46
N GLY A 79 4.59 -20.79 8.89
CA GLY A 79 4.25 -22.18 9.17
C GLY A 79 3.97 -22.62 10.62
N GLN A 80 2.72 -22.55 11.07
CA GLN A 80 2.17 -23.65 11.88
C GLN A 80 1.39 -24.59 10.97
N THR A 81 2.11 -25.52 10.34
CA THR A 81 1.53 -26.78 9.89
C THR A 81 1.27 -27.61 11.14
N LYS A 82 0.00 -27.83 11.50
CA LYS A 82 -0.37 -28.90 12.42
C LYS A 82 -0.77 -30.10 11.58
N GLU A 83 -0.01 -31.17 11.76
CA GLU A 83 -0.38 -32.55 11.40
C GLU A 83 -1.63 -33.00 12.18
#